data_AF-A0A924DDB6-F1
#
_entry.id   AF-A0A924DDB6-F1
#
_cell.length_a   1.000
_cell.length_b   1.000
_cell.length_c   1.000
_cell.angle_alpha   90.00
_cell.angle_beta   90.00
_cell.angle_gamma   90.00
#
_symmetry.space_group_name_H-M   'P 1'
#
loop_
_entity.id
_entity.type
_entity.pdbx_description
1 polymer ?
#
loop_
_entity_poly.entity_id
_entity_poly.type
_entity_poly.pdbx_seq_one_letter_code
_entity_poly.pdbx_strand_id
1 'polypeptide(L)' 'TRDLSKPLIAVPQEERLLIIDGWPRLLRAVLEEVEELPLHLLTQEEADAALWLELPPGAGVQWR' A
#
# COMPACT_ATOMS: atom_id res chain seq x y z
N THR A 1 7.75 -8.95 -7.67
CA THR A 1 7.71 -10.40 -7.35
C THR A 1 6.26 -10.85 -7.21
N ARG A 2 5.93 -12.14 -7.49
CA ARG A 2 4.58 -12.73 -7.35
C ARG A 2 4.42 -13.61 -6.11
N ASP A 3 5.45 -13.65 -5.26
CA ASP A 3 5.43 -14.42 -4.02
C ASP A 3 4.36 -13.87 -3.06
N LEU A 4 3.33 -14.68 -2.78
CA LEU A 4 2.19 -14.30 -1.93
C LEU A 4 2.56 -14.30 -0.43
N SER A 5 3.70 -14.88 -0.05
CA SER A 5 4.19 -14.83 1.34
C SER A 5 4.81 -13.47 1.70
N LYS A 6 4.97 -12.57 0.72
CA LYS A 6 5.53 -11.24 0.94
C LYS A 6 4.41 -10.22 1.13
N PRO A 7 4.56 -9.28 2.07
CA PRO A 7 3.49 -8.33 2.37
C PRO A 7 3.19 -7.40 1.20
N LEU A 8 1.93 -7.01 1.07
CA LEU A 8 1.54 -5.76 0.41
C LEU A 8 2.00 -4.59 1.27
N ILE A 9 2.29 -3.43 0.67
CA ILE A 9 2.57 -2.20 1.41
C ILE A 9 1.41 -1.26 1.21
N ALA A 10 0.88 -0.71 2.30
CA ALA A 10 -0.23 0.22 2.26
C ALA A 10 -0.05 1.39 3.23
N VAL A 11 -0.76 2.47 2.94
CA VAL A 11 -0.95 3.60 3.86
C VAL A 11 -2.43 3.73 4.20
N PRO A 12 -2.78 4.17 5.42
CA PRO A 12 -4.16 4.54 5.73
C PRO A 12 -4.56 5.80 4.95
N GLN A 13 -5.76 5.79 4.37
CA GLN A 13 -6.34 6.93 3.67
C GLN A 13 -7.81 7.06 4.07
N GLU A 14 -8.10 8.01 4.95
CA GLU A 14 -9.44 8.18 5.54
C GLU A 14 -9.96 6.86 6.15
N GLU A 15 -11.06 6.32 5.64
CA GLU A 15 -11.66 5.04 6.07
C GLU A 15 -11.23 3.85 5.19
N ARG A 16 -10.15 4.02 4.40
CA ARG A 16 -9.68 3.06 3.40
C ARG A 16 -8.18 2.81 3.55
N LEU A 17 -7.71 1.77 2.85
CA LEU A 17 -6.30 1.48 2.69
C LEU A 17 -5.90 1.74 1.24
N LEU A 18 -4.83 2.51 1.05
CA LEU A 18 -4.23 2.71 -0.26
C LEU A 18 -3.02 1.77 -0.39
N ILE A 19 -3.07 0.84 -1.35
CA ILE A 19 -1.94 -0.04 -1.68
C ILE A 19 -0.92 0.77 -2.48
N ILE A 20 0.29 0.91 -1.94
CA ILE A 20 1.40 1.62 -2.60
C ILE A 20 2.38 0.66 -3.27
N ASP A 21 2.50 -0.58 -2.78
CA ASP A 21 3.29 -1.64 -3.41
C ASP A 21 2.63 -3.02 -3.27
N GLY A 22 2.89 -3.89 -4.25
CA GLY A 22 2.41 -5.27 -4.26
C GLY A 22 1.26 -5.57 -5.20
N TRP A 23 0.93 -4.67 -6.13
CA TRP A 23 -0.11 -4.90 -7.15
C TRP A 23 -0.03 -6.25 -7.86
N PRO A 24 1.15 -6.75 -8.30
CA PRO A 24 1.23 -8.08 -8.92
C PRO A 24 0.86 -9.23 -7.97
N ARG A 25 1.10 -9.08 -6.66
CA ARG A 25 0.73 -10.08 -5.63
C ARG A 25 -0.77 -10.03 -5.37
N LEU A 26 -1.33 -8.83 -5.25
CA LEU A 26 -2.77 -8.64 -5.09
C LEU A 26 -3.54 -9.24 -6.27
N LEU A 27 -3.14 -8.92 -7.51
CA LEU A 27 -3.77 -9.48 -8.71
C LEU A 27 -3.69 -11.00 -8.77
N ARG A 28 -2.56 -11.58 -8.35
CA ARG A 28 -2.39 -13.02 -8.28
C ARG A 28 -3.29 -13.65 -7.21
N ALA A 29 -3.38 -13.06 -6.02
CA ALA A 29 -4.24 -13.55 -4.96
C ALA A 29 -5.72 -13.57 -5.38
N VAL A 30 -6.17 -12.55 -6.10
CA VAL A 30 -7.53 -12.53 -6.69
C VAL A 30 -7.74 -13.69 -7.67
N LEU A 31 -6.76 -13.96 -8.55
CA LEU A 31 -6.85 -15.05 -9.52
C LEU A 31 -6.81 -16.45 -8.87
N GLU A 32 -6.14 -16.57 -7.72
CA GLU A 32 -6.00 -17.83 -6.97
C GLU A 32 -7.04 -17.97 -5.85
N GLU A 33 -8.01 -17.05 -5.77
CA GLU A 33 -9.06 -17.03 -4.73
C GLU A 33 -8.50 -17.07 -3.30
N VAL A 34 -7.36 -16.41 -3.09
CA VAL A 34 -6.71 -16.31 -1.78
C VAL A 34 -7.45 -15.27 -0.94
N GLU A 35 -8.00 -15.70 0.20
CA GLU A 35 -8.82 -14.86 1.09
C GLU A 35 -7.98 -13.84 1.88
N GLU A 36 -6.75 -14.19 2.25
CA GLU A 36 -5.90 -13.38 3.11
C GLU A 36 -4.50 -13.19 2.53
N LEU A 37 -4.00 -11.95 2.62
CA LEU A 37 -2.63 -11.61 2.27
C LEU A 37 -1.93 -10.88 3.41
N PRO A 38 -0.63 -11.13 3.62
CA PRO A 38 0.15 -10.31 4.54
C PRO A 38 0.15 -8.85 4.06
N LEU A 39 -0.02 -7.94 5.03
CA LEU A 39 -0.04 -6.50 4.80
C LEU A 39 0.92 -5.84 5.78
N HIS A 40 1.76 -4.94 5.26
CA HIS A 40 2.54 -4.01 6.06
C HIS A 40 1.93 -2.61 5.90
N LEU A 41 1.31 -2.14 6.98
CA LEU A 41 0.76 -0.79 7.05
C LEU A 41 1.86 0.16 7.51
N LEU A 42 2.18 1.15 6.69
CA LEU A 42 3.20 2.14 7.05
C LEU A 42 2.70 3.06 8.16
N THR A 43 3.59 3.32 9.11
CA THR A 43 3.47 4.42 10.05
C THR A 43 3.74 5.77 9.39
N GLN A 44 3.38 6.86 10.08
CA GLN A 44 3.71 8.23 9.65
C GLN A 44 5.21 8.40 9.37
N GLU A 45 6.02 7.92 10.30
CA GLU A 45 7.49 7.99 10.22
C GLU A 45 8.04 7.23 9.01
N GLU A 46 7.53 6.03 8.72
CA GLU A 46 8.02 5.21 7.62
C GLU A 46 7.66 5.79 6.25
N ALA A 47 6.44 6.30 6.06
CA ALA A 47 6.08 6.87 4.77
C ALA A 47 6.70 8.26 4.55
N ASP A 48 6.94 9.05 5.61
CA ASP A 48 7.74 10.27 5.52
C ASP A 48 9.20 9.95 5.13
N ALA A 49 9.79 8.89 5.69
CA ALA A 49 11.14 8.45 5.33
C ALA A 49 11.26 7.90 3.90
N ALA A 50 10.17 7.38 3.33
CA ALA A 50 10.11 6.85 1.96
C ALA A 50 9.67 7.90 0.92
N LEU A 51 9.36 9.12 1.35
CA LEU A 51 8.85 10.18 0.48
C LEU A 51 9.87 10.57 -0.59
N TRP A 52 9.49 10.43 -1.87
CA TRP A 52 10.34 10.83 -2.99
C TRP A 52 9.97 12.17 -3.60
N LEU A 53 8.69 12.55 -3.56
CA LEU A 53 8.22 13.82 -4.09
C LEU A 53 6.99 14.31 -3.33
N GLU A 54 6.91 15.62 -3.12
CA GLU A 54 5.71 16.30 -2.65
C GLU A 54 4.96 16.89 -3.84
N LEU A 55 3.65 16.67 -3.87
CA LEU A 55 2.77 17.30 -4.84
C LEU A 55 2.31 18.68 -4.31
N PRO A 56 2.00 19.64 -5.20
CA PRO A 56 1.43 20.92 -4.78
C PRO A 56 0.18 20.75 -3.89
N PRO A 57 -0.13 21.71 -3.00
CA PRO A 57 -1.33 21.65 -2.18
C PRO A 57 -2.59 21.38 -3.01
N GLY A 58 -3.38 20.40 -2.60
CA GLY A 58 -4.61 19.97 -3.31
C GLY A 58 -4.39 19.01 -4.47
N ALA A 59 -3.14 18.68 -4.84
CA ALA A 59 -2.83 17.69 -5.87
C ALA A 59 -2.45 16.31 -5.30
N GLY A 60 -2.22 16.20 -3.98
CA GLY A 60 -1.87 14.96 -3.29
C GLY A 60 -3.06 14.29 -2.58
N VAL A 61 -2.83 13.05 -2.15
CA VAL A 61 -3.76 12.30 -1.29
C VAL A 61 -3.59 12.79 0.15
N GLN A 62 -4.68 13.14 0.84
CA GLN A 62 -4.62 13.45 2.27
C GLN A 62 -4.41 12.16 3.06
N TRP A 63 -3.26 12.10 3.73
CA TRP A 63 -2.93 11.06 4.70
C TRP A 63 -3.37 11.54 6.10
N ARG A 64 -3.92 10.64 6.90
CA ARG A 64 -4.33 10.86 8.30
C ARG A 64 -3.84 9.73 9.19
#